data_AF-A0A0F9BVT7-F1
#
_entry.id   AF-A0A0F9BVT7-F1
#
_cell.length_a   1.000
_cell.length_b   1.000
_cell.length_c   1.000
_cell.angle_alpha   90.00
_cell.angle_beta   90.00
_cell.angle_gamma   90.00
#
_symmetry.space_group_name_H-M   'P 1'
#
loop_
_entity.id
_entity.type
_entity.pdbx_description
1 polymer ?
#
loop_
_entity_poly.entity_id
_entity_poly.type
_entity_poly.pdbx_seq_one_letter_code
_entity_poly.pdbx_strand_id
1 'polypeptide(L)' 'MSDGPKIKAIAPWFGGKRNLAPKIVDALGDHRVYWEPFCGSMAVLMAKPPS' A
#
# COMPACT_ATOMS: atom_id res chain seq x y z
N MET A 1 2.64 2.84 19.34
CA MET A 1 2.29 2.17 18.07
C MET A 1 3.41 1.17 17.82
N SER A 2 3.08 -0.12 17.70
CA SER A 2 4.04 -1.24 17.79
C SER A 2 5.32 -1.02 16.98
N ASP A 3 6.47 -1.08 17.65
CA ASP A 3 7.84 -1.02 17.08
C ASP A 3 8.22 -2.31 16.30
N GLY A 4 7.21 -3.08 15.86
CA GLY A 4 7.40 -4.30 15.11
C GLY A 4 7.69 -4.08 13.62
N PRO A 5 8.17 -5.11 12.92
CA PRO A 5 8.40 -5.05 11.48
C PRO A 5 7.11 -4.68 10.73
N LYS A 6 7.15 -3.63 9.91
CA LYS A 6 6.03 -3.27 9.04
C LYS A 6 5.92 -4.26 7.88
N ILE A 7 4.77 -4.92 7.75
CA ILE A 7 4.42 -5.71 6.58
C ILE A 7 4.26 -4.76 5.38
N LYS A 8 5.10 -4.91 4.35
CA LYS A 8 5.09 -4.05 3.15
C LYS A 8 4.27 -4.61 1.99
N ALA A 9 3.86 -5.88 2.07
CA ALA A 9 2.95 -6.58 1.13
C ALA A 9 2.67 -7.98 1.71
N ILE A 10 1.52 -8.58 1.41
CA ILE A 10 1.10 -9.85 2.04
C ILE A 10 1.59 -11.10 1.32
N ALA A 11 1.96 -10.98 0.04
CA ALA A 11 2.47 -12.09 -0.77
C ALA A 11 3.41 -11.57 -1.87
N PRO A 12 4.34 -12.40 -2.38
CA PRO A 12 4.96 -12.17 -3.68
C PRO A 12 3.87 -12.12 -4.75
N TRP A 13 3.95 -11.14 -5.64
CA TRP A 13 2.94 -10.98 -6.68
C TRP A 13 3.56 -10.43 -7.95
N PHE A 14 3.20 -11.03 -9.09
CA PHE A 14 3.61 -10.52 -10.38
C PHE A 14 3.04 -9.11 -10.59
N GLY A 15 3.92 -8.13 -10.86
CA GLY A 15 3.53 -6.73 -10.95
C GLY A 15 3.31 -6.03 -9.59
N GLY A 16 3.70 -6.64 -8.47
CA GLY A 16 3.60 -6.02 -7.15
C GLY A 16 4.32 -4.67 -7.06
N LYS A 17 3.71 -3.69 -6.38
CA LYS A 17 4.19 -2.30 -6.35
C LYS A 17 4.92 -1.90 -5.07
N ARG A 18 5.46 -2.85 -4.30
CA ARG A 18 6.09 -2.60 -2.98
C ARG A 18 7.12 -1.46 -2.97
N ASN A 19 7.98 -1.37 -3.99
CA ASN A 19 8.99 -0.30 -4.08
C ASN A 19 8.40 1.04 -4.58
N LEU A 20 7.30 1.00 -5.34
CA LEU A 20 6.66 2.18 -5.89
C LEU A 20 5.55 2.73 -4.97
N ALA A 21 5.08 1.94 -4.01
CA ALA A 21 3.95 2.24 -3.15
C ALA A 21 4.05 3.62 -2.46
N PRO A 22 5.19 4.05 -1.88
CA PRO A 22 5.29 5.39 -1.28
C PRO A 22 5.01 6.52 -2.29
N LYS A 23 5.48 6.39 -3.54
CA LYS A 23 5.24 7.38 -4.60
C LYS A 23 3.79 7.37 -5.08
N ILE A 24 3.16 6.19 -5.12
CA ILE A 24 1.74 6.07 -5.47
C ILE A 24 0.89 6.74 -4.39
N VAL A 25 1.19 6.51 -3.10
CA VAL A 25 0.46 7.11 -1.98
C VAL A 25 0.58 8.63 -2.00
N ASP A 26 1.78 9.16 -2.24
CA ASP A 26 2.00 10.61 -2.39
C ASP A 26 1.17 11.20 -3.54
N ALA A 27 1.15 10.52 -4.69
CA ALA A 27 0.35 10.95 -5.84
C ALA A 27 -1.17 10.85 -5.65
N LEU A 28 -1.65 9.93 -4.80
CA LEU A 28 -3.08 9.82 -4.47
C LEU A 28 -3.56 10.97 -3.57
N GLY A 29 -2.68 11.49 -2.71
CA GLY A 29 -3.01 12.53 -1.73
C GLY A 29 -4.06 12.10 -0.70
N ASP A 30 -4.60 13.08 0.03
CA ASP A 30 -5.65 12.86 1.02
C ASP A 30 -6.98 12.49 0.37
N HIS A 31 -7.64 11.48 0.90
CA HIS A 31 -8.93 11.01 0.40
C HIS A 31 -9.74 10.32 1.49
N ARG A 32 -11.06 10.28 1.31
CA ARG A 32 -12.00 9.71 2.29
C ARG A 32 -12.17 8.19 2.17
N VAL A 33 -12.01 7.64 0.98
CA VAL A 33 -12.21 6.21 0.71
C VAL A 33 -11.19 5.75 -0.30
N TYR A 34 -10.59 4.59 -0.05
CA TYR A 34 -9.61 3.96 -0.93
C TYR A 34 -10.18 2.67 -1.52
N TRP A 35 -10.22 2.60 -2.84
CA TRP A 35 -10.67 1.42 -3.58
C TRP A 35 -9.52 0.90 -4.43
N GLU A 36 -9.14 -0.36 -4.23
CA GLU A 36 -8.05 -1.00 -5.00
C GLU A 36 -8.56 -2.30 -5.66
N PRO A 37 -9.33 -2.22 -6.76
CA PRO A 37 -9.92 -3.40 -7.41
C PRO A 37 -8.88 -4.41 -7.91
N PHE A 38 -7.67 -3.93 -8.22
CA PHE A 38 -6.55 -4.74 -8.72
C PHE A 38 -5.41 -4.80 -7.69
N CYS A 39 -5.73 -5.13 -6.44
CA CYS A 39 -4.81 -4.98 -5.31
C CYS A 39 -3.56 -5.88 -5.34
N GLY A 40 -3.65 -7.06 -5.96
CA GLY A 40 -2.56 -8.04 -5.97
C GLY A 40 -1.95 -8.26 -4.58
N SER A 41 -0.67 -7.90 -4.42
CA SER A 41 0.06 -8.00 -3.14
C SER A 41 -0.40 -7.08 -1.99
N MET A 42 -1.38 -6.19 -2.24
CA MET A 42 -1.83 -5.12 -1.32
C MET A 42 -0.73 -4.14 -0.89
N ALA A 43 0.32 -3.99 -1.71
CA ALA A 43 1.47 -3.18 -1.35
C ALA A 43 1.14 -1.69 -1.16
N VAL A 44 0.21 -1.14 -1.94
CA VAL A 44 -0.20 0.27 -1.83
C VAL A 44 -1.06 0.47 -0.59
N LEU A 45 -2.04 -0.42 -0.36
CA LEU A 45 -2.84 -0.44 0.88
C LEU A 45 -1.96 -0.48 2.14
N MET A 46 -0.94 -1.36 2.18
CA MET A 46 -0.04 -1.51 3.34
C MET A 46 0.91 -0.32 3.55
N ALA A 47 1.15 0.49 2.51
CA ALA A 47 2.03 1.65 2.60
C ALA A 47 1.30 2.95 2.98
N LYS A 48 -0.02 3.00 2.76
CA LYS A 48 -0.87 4.17 2.95
C LYS A 48 -1.31 4.35 4.42
N PRO A 49 -1.45 5.59 4.92
CA PRO A 49 -2.13 5.85 6.20
C PRO A 49 -3.62 5.50 6.13
N PRO A 50 -4.30 5.05 7.20
CA PRO A 50 -5.75 4.81 7.16
C PRO A 50 -6.52 6.05 6.65
N SER A 51 -7.51 5.81 5.79
CA SER A 51 -8.50 6.81 5.32
C SER A 51 -9.86 6.44 5.85
#